data_AF-A0A531LK41-F1
#
_entry.id   AF-A0A531LK41-F1
#
_cell.length_a   1.000
_cell.length_b   1.000
_cell.length_c   1.000
_cell.angle_alpha   90.00
_cell.angle_beta   90.00
_cell.angle_gamma   90.00
#
_symmetry.space_group_name_H-M   'P 1'
#
loop_
_entity.id
_entity.type
_entity.pdbx_description
1 polymer ?
#
loop_
_entity_poly.entity_id
_entity_poly.type
_entity_poly.pdbx_seq_one_letter_code
_entity_poly.pdbx_strand_id
1 'polypeptide(L)'
;VAGGGVALLRASGNLKATGANSDQAAGINIVRRALQAPARQIAANAGAEASIVAGKILDNKGATFGYNAQTGEYGDMIAMG
;
A
#
# COMPACT_ATOMS: atom_id res chain seq x y z
N VAL A 1 8.36 2.37 -11.56
CA VAL A 1 7.86 2.56 -10.17
C VAL A 1 7.62 1.19 -9.56
N ALA A 2 7.60 1.03 -8.23
CA ALA A 2 7.34 -0.27 -7.61
C ALA A 2 5.94 -0.81 -7.93
N GLY A 3 5.86 -2.04 -8.44
CA GLY A 3 4.62 -2.74 -8.81
C GLY A 3 3.84 -3.30 -7.61
N GLY A 4 2.98 -4.29 -7.85
CA GLY A 4 2.29 -5.05 -6.78
C GLY A 4 1.35 -4.24 -5.87
N GLY A 5 0.87 -3.08 -6.34
CA GLY A 5 0.08 -2.15 -5.52
C GLY A 5 0.89 -1.35 -4.48
N VAL A 6 2.22 -1.52 -4.43
CA VAL A 6 3.11 -0.86 -3.46
C VAL A 6 3.14 0.64 -3.67
N ALA A 7 3.19 1.11 -4.92
CA ALA A 7 3.16 2.53 -5.24
C ALA A 7 1.89 3.23 -4.69
N LEU A 8 0.72 2.62 -4.85
CA LEU A 8 -0.56 3.16 -4.36
C LEU A 8 -0.61 3.12 -2.83
N LEU A 9 -0.17 2.00 -2.22
CA LEU A 9 -0.10 1.86 -0.77
C LEU A 9 0.79 2.95 -0.16
N ARG A 10 1.97 3.22 -0.72
CA ARG A 10 2.86 4.29 -0.25
C ARG A 10 2.28 5.68 -0.48
N ALA A 11 1.62 5.91 -1.61
CA ALA A 11 0.92 7.18 -1.86
C ALA A 11 -0.15 7.45 -0.79
N SER A 12 -0.85 6.41 -0.31
CA SER A 12 -1.84 6.54 0.76
C SER A 12 -1.24 7.02 2.10
N GLY A 13 -0.03 6.55 2.44
CA GLY A 13 0.70 6.99 3.64
C GLY A 13 1.29 8.39 3.52
N ASN A 14 1.63 8.82 2.30
CA ASN A 14 2.16 10.15 2.01
C ASN A 14 1.07 11.21 1.78
N LEU A 15 -0.21 10.85 1.82
CA LEU A 15 -1.33 11.77 1.62
C LEU A 15 -1.49 12.71 2.84
N LYS A 16 -0.85 13.89 2.75
CA LYS A 16 -0.90 14.97 3.76
C LYS A 16 -2.10 15.91 3.65
N ALA A 17 -3.02 15.64 2.73
CA ALA A 17 -4.21 16.48 2.54
C ALA A 17 -5.10 16.47 3.81
N THR A 18 -5.59 17.65 4.17
CA THR A 18 -6.54 17.88 5.26
C THR A 18 -7.79 18.58 4.72
N GLY A 19 -8.97 18.12 5.14
CA GLY A 19 -10.24 18.75 4.74
C GLY A 19 -10.52 20.01 5.54
N ALA A 20 -11.14 21.01 4.91
CA ALA A 20 -11.61 22.22 5.60
C ALA A 20 -12.91 21.98 6.41
N ASN A 21 -13.61 20.87 6.16
CA ASN A 21 -14.82 20.44 6.86
C ASN A 21 -14.90 18.91 6.94
N SER A 22 -15.93 18.40 7.64
CA SER A 22 -16.17 16.96 7.84
C SER A 22 -16.27 16.18 6.53
N ASP A 23 -16.94 16.74 5.53
CA ASP A 23 -17.25 16.06 4.28
C ASP A 23 -16.00 15.90 3.42
N GLN A 24 -15.16 16.94 3.38
CA GLN A 24 -13.86 16.89 2.73
C GLN A 24 -12.92 15.90 3.44
N ALA A 25 -12.92 15.88 4.78
CA ALA A 25 -12.13 14.92 5.54
C ALA A 25 -12.58 13.47 5.27
N ALA A 26 -13.89 13.24 5.17
CA ALA A 26 -14.46 11.94 4.78
C ALA A 26 -14.02 11.53 3.37
N GLY A 27 -14.08 12.44 2.40
CA GLY A 27 -13.61 12.20 1.02
C GLY A 27 -12.12 11.82 0.97
N ILE A 28 -11.27 12.55 1.69
CA ILE A 28 -9.83 12.24 1.81
C ILE A 28 -9.62 10.84 2.40
N ASN A 29 -10.37 10.47 3.43
CA ASN A 29 -10.28 9.15 4.05
C ASN A 29 -10.74 8.02 3.11
N ILE A 30 -11.77 8.26 2.29
CA ILE A 30 -12.23 7.31 1.27
C ILE A 30 -11.10 7.03 0.27
N VAL A 31 -10.48 8.08 -0.28
CA VAL A 31 -9.35 7.94 -1.22
C VAL A 31 -8.18 7.23 -0.55
N ARG A 32 -7.83 7.60 0.69
CA ARG A 32 -6.76 6.96 1.46
C ARG A 32 -7.00 5.45 1.60
N ARG A 33 -8.24 5.02 1.87
CA ARG A 33 -8.61 3.61 1.96
C ARG A 33 -8.57 2.90 0.60
N ALA A 34 -9.08 3.55 -0.44
CA ALA A 34 -9.11 2.98 -1.79
C ALA A 34 -7.70 2.66 -2.32
N LEU A 35 -6.73 3.54 -2.06
CA LEU A 35 -5.33 3.36 -2.45
C LEU A 35 -4.66 2.14 -1.80
N GLN A 36 -5.15 1.67 -0.64
CA GLN A 36 -4.62 0.47 0.02
C GLN A 36 -5.20 -0.84 -0.51
N ALA A 37 -6.37 -0.77 -1.16
CA ALA A 37 -7.12 -1.96 -1.56
C ALA A 37 -6.35 -2.88 -2.53
N PRO A 38 -5.63 -2.37 -3.56
CA PRO A 38 -4.94 -3.24 -4.52
C PRO A 38 -3.85 -4.11 -3.89
N ALA A 39 -2.99 -3.53 -3.05
CA ALA A 39 -1.93 -4.29 -2.37
C ALA A 39 -2.50 -5.36 -1.43
N ARG A 40 -3.57 -5.02 -0.70
CA ARG A 40 -4.27 -5.95 0.19
C ARG A 40 -4.94 -7.09 -0.57
N GLN A 41 -5.57 -6.80 -1.70
CA GLN A 41 -6.20 -7.82 -2.54
C GLN A 41 -5.16 -8.78 -3.14
N ILE A 42 -4.04 -8.25 -3.62
CA ILE A 42 -2.93 -9.06 -4.14
C ILE A 42 -2.38 -9.98 -3.05
N ALA A 43 -2.15 -9.47 -1.84
CA ALA A 43 -1.70 -10.26 -0.70
C ALA A 43 -2.71 -11.37 -0.34
N ALA A 44 -4.00 -11.04 -0.26
CA ALA A 44 -5.05 -12.01 0.04
C ALA A 44 -5.16 -13.10 -1.04
N ASN A 45 -5.06 -12.75 -2.32
CA ASN A 45 -5.06 -13.70 -3.43
C ASN A 45 -3.86 -14.65 -3.38
N ALA A 46 -2.74 -14.21 -2.81
CA ALA A 46 -1.55 -15.03 -2.59
C ALA A 46 -1.61 -15.87 -1.28
N GLY A 47 -2.75 -15.84 -0.57
CA GLY A 47 -2.93 -16.56 0.69
C GLY A 47 -2.24 -15.91 1.90
N ALA A 48 -1.72 -14.70 1.76
CA ALA A 48 -1.08 -13.96 2.85
C ALA A 48 -2.10 -13.10 3.61
N GLU A 49 -1.81 -12.82 4.88
CA GLU A 49 -2.63 -11.88 5.66
C GLU A 49 -2.37 -10.44 5.20
N ALA A 50 -3.38 -9.85 4.57
CA ALA A 50 -3.27 -8.57 3.89
C ALA A 50 -2.91 -7.39 4.80
N SER A 51 -3.32 -7.43 6.08
CA SER A 51 -3.04 -6.35 7.04
C SER A 51 -1.58 -6.35 7.49
N ILE A 52 -0.98 -7.52 7.69
CA ILE A 52 0.43 -7.71 8.01
C ILE A 52 1.30 -7.31 6.83
N VAL A 53 0.92 -7.72 5.61
CA VAL A 53 1.65 -7.30 4.39
C VAL A 53 1.63 -5.79 4.24
N ALA A 54 0.44 -5.17 4.30
CA ALA A 54 0.32 -3.72 4.16
C ALA A 54 1.06 -2.95 5.28
N GLY A 55 0.97 -3.43 6.53
CA GLY A 55 1.67 -2.86 7.68
C GLY A 55 3.19 -2.89 7.50
N LYS A 56 3.76 -4.06 7.19
CA LYS A 56 5.21 -4.21 6.97
C LYS A 56 5.74 -3.30 5.86
N ILE A 57 4.98 -3.12 4.78
CA ILE A 57 5.37 -2.22 3.68
C ILE A 57 5.39 -0.76 4.14
N LEU A 58 4.37 -0.34 4.90
CA LEU A 58 4.25 1.04 5.41
C LEU A 58 5.26 1.37 6.52
N ASP A 59 5.61 0.40 7.37
CA ASP A 59 6.60 0.55 8.44
C ASP A 59 8.02 0.72 7.88
N ASN A 60 8.29 0.18 6.69
CA ASN A 60 9.56 0.33 6.01
C ASN A 60 9.62 1.62 5.17
N LYS A 61 10.68 2.42 5.35
CA LYS A 61 10.90 3.70 4.66
C LYS A 61 11.37 3.58 3.20
N GLY A 62 11.82 2.41 2.76
CA GLY A 62 12.36 2.22 1.42
C GLY A 62 11.28 2.36 0.35
N ALA A 63 11.38 3.33 -0.56
CA ALA A 63 10.34 3.62 -1.56
C ALA A 63 9.98 2.43 -2.47
N THR A 64 10.92 1.49 -2.65
CA THR A 64 10.79 0.29 -3.47
C THR A 64 10.48 -0.97 -2.65
N PHE A 65 10.54 -0.89 -1.31
CA PHE A 65 10.27 -2.03 -0.45
C PHE A 65 8.81 -2.44 -0.53
N GLY A 66 8.56 -3.71 -0.85
CA GLY A 66 7.25 -4.29 -1.06
C GLY A 66 7.18 -5.77 -0.73
N TYR A 67 6.12 -6.42 -1.20
CA TYR A 67 5.86 -7.84 -1.05
C TYR A 67 5.66 -8.48 -2.42
N ASN A 68 6.49 -9.47 -2.74
CA ASN A 68 6.36 -10.26 -3.94
C ASN A 68 5.33 -11.38 -3.70
N ALA A 69 4.14 -11.22 -4.27
CA ALA A 69 3.05 -12.18 -4.13
C ALA A 69 3.30 -13.53 -4.82
N GLN A 70 4.27 -13.62 -5.74
CA GLN A 70 4.62 -14.86 -6.43
C GLN A 70 5.53 -15.75 -5.56
N THR A 71 6.44 -15.14 -4.79
CA THR A 71 7.42 -15.87 -3.95
C THR A 71 7.11 -15.84 -2.46
N GLY A 72 6.27 -14.89 -2.01
CA GLY A 72 5.97 -14.67 -0.60
C GLY A 72 7.04 -13.85 0.15
N GLU A 73 7.99 -13.25 -0.57
CA GLU A 73 9.14 -12.57 0.01
C GLU A 73 8.97 -11.04 0.03
N TYR A 74 9.63 -10.40 0.99
CA TYR A 74 9.71 -8.94 1.05
C TYR A 74 11.06 -8.46 0.52
N GLY A 75 11.06 -7.37 -0.23
CA GLY A 75 12.29 -6.79 -0.74
C GLY A 75 12.06 -5.65 -1.71
N ASP A 76 13.09 -5.33 -2.49
CA ASP A 76 13.01 -4.29 -3.51
C ASP A 76 12.19 -4.77 -4.71
N MET A 77 11.00 -4.19 -4.88
CA MET A 77 10.07 -4.56 -5.95
C MET A 77 10.56 -4.19 -7.34
N ILE A 78 11.49 -3.25 -7.48
CA ILE A 78 12.09 -2.93 -8.78
C ILE A 78 13.17 -3.97 -9.11
N ALA A 79 13.97 -4.38 -8.13
CA ALA A 79 14.95 -5.44 -8.33
C ALA A 79 14.28 -6.81 -8.60
N MET A 80 13.08 -7.02 -8.04
CA MET A 80 12.28 -8.23 -8.23
C MET A 80 11.43 -8.23 -9.51
N GLY A 81 11.31 -7.11 -10.25
CA GLY A 81 10.54 -7.03 -11.51
C GLY A 81 9.94 -5.67 -11.84
#